data_AF-A0A8C8X5N3-F1
#
_entry.id   AF-A0A8C8X5N3-F1
#
_cell.length_a   1.000
_cell.length_b   1.000
_cell.length_c   1.000
_cell.angle_alpha   90.00
_cell.angle_beta   90.00
_cell.angle_gamma   90.00
#
_symmetry.space_group_name_H-M   'P 1'
#
loop_
_entity.id
_entity.type
_entity.pdbx_description
1 polymer ?
#
loop_
_entity_poly.entity_id
_entity_poly.type
_entity_poly.pdbx_seq_one_letter_code
_entity_poly.pdbx_strand_id
1 'polypeptide(L)'
;MSGPLQFLNHSDPGSLATGQSKGLHEAKPSKAKHLSAHTSQKNSPVACFDPPVKTVPTKNPMMYKKRAADPVCPDLTALLVKNKTLLAELRNLQNKLFIKETSLQEMKSELESYKRNNVHQSSQIMSLKEDIKDLEELIASLTRIKSLKNTNIQNLERGNWDLTEKIIELENNLRVHLSEREKAERKAGLLEKKLAGANGFTHHMNMKGQEDSLDSFMMKNHDEVFNLERDNIFHSEGPKDGKKIWDKCQQDSIQKEKQKYELDRPLYPSVWETKTARCYCQKFLSRLATLLSTSVVPTLATEEAVKERVQEVGAKEQSWKTAGLQQEIQMLTKRLEQLRGHSEEAAGEFSQMEERQREQKRPLKRLEGNTAINDFFQERLELNRKKENSGIKNSWIAEHGKISKQLEKDNEQQTLLNIQQNLQNATTQRLEEKIQKLQKQLSDLKLSNKSMKTQLTRVNVLKDKTIEKLRQSLTKAELTQGKTVMKTDNLKTTSDSAKTEERGDKEKVHQMLDAISPERYTAKSTLDKVSGQQEVCFITLLRFFKSK
;
A
#
# COMPACT_ATOMS: atom_id res chain seq x y z
N MET A 1 -52.71 -14.04 -0.92
CA MET A 1 -53.16 -14.28 0.47
C MET A 1 -52.19 -13.50 1.37
N SER A 2 -52.32 -12.18 1.43
CA SER A 2 -53.23 -11.40 2.31
C SER A 2 -52.71 -11.36 3.76
N GLY A 3 -52.29 -10.16 4.20
CA GLY A 3 -51.51 -9.84 5.42
C GLY A 3 -52.30 -9.84 6.74
N PRO A 4 -52.22 -8.81 7.64
CA PRO A 4 -51.40 -7.59 7.62
C PRO A 4 -50.85 -7.08 8.99
N LEU A 5 -50.01 -6.02 8.91
CA LEU A 5 -49.84 -4.83 9.77
C LEU A 5 -49.98 -4.90 11.32
N GLN A 6 -48.98 -4.34 12.02
CA GLN A 6 -49.23 -3.31 13.05
C GLN A 6 -48.03 -2.36 13.22
N PHE A 7 -48.27 -1.08 12.93
CA PHE A 7 -47.45 0.08 13.28
C PHE A 7 -47.83 0.54 14.69
N LEU A 8 -46.86 0.99 15.48
CA LEU A 8 -47.11 1.84 16.64
C LEU A 8 -46.41 3.20 16.41
N ASN A 9 -47.21 4.18 15.99
CA ASN A 9 -46.89 5.60 16.10
C ASN A 9 -47.58 6.13 17.36
N HIS A 10 -46.87 6.89 18.16
CA HIS A 10 -47.46 7.86 19.09
C HIS A 10 -46.93 9.24 18.74
N SER A 11 -47.74 10.00 18.01
CA SER A 11 -47.85 11.45 18.17
C SER A 11 -48.99 11.68 19.16
N ASP A 12 -48.93 12.71 20.02
CA ASP A 12 -49.69 13.97 19.85
C ASP A 12 -49.52 14.94 21.07
N PRO A 13 -50.07 16.18 21.10
CA PRO A 13 -49.27 17.42 20.94
C PRO A 13 -49.65 18.60 21.89
N GLY A 14 -49.05 19.79 21.66
CA GLY A 14 -49.52 21.15 22.09
C GLY A 14 -49.09 21.60 23.51
N SER A 15 -48.84 22.87 23.86
CA SER A 15 -49.09 24.18 23.22
C SER A 15 -48.28 25.31 23.89
N LEU A 16 -47.72 26.22 23.08
CA LEU A 16 -47.79 27.70 23.11
C LEU A 16 -47.71 28.57 24.40
N ALA A 17 -47.08 29.75 24.17
CA ALA A 17 -46.99 30.99 24.97
C ALA A 17 -45.92 30.97 26.08
N THR A 18 -45.04 31.96 26.27
CA THR A 18 -45.19 33.43 26.15
C THR A 18 -43.80 34.07 26.07
N GLY A 19 -43.64 35.16 25.32
CA GLY A 19 -42.40 35.95 25.30
C GLY A 19 -42.26 36.88 26.50
N GLN A 20 -41.02 37.23 26.86
CA GLN A 20 -40.69 38.53 27.44
C GLN A 20 -39.21 38.89 27.25
N SER A 21 -39.04 40.16 26.87
CA SER A 21 -37.85 40.93 26.55
C SER A 21 -37.09 41.47 27.77
N LYS A 22 -35.76 41.63 27.65
CA LYS A 22 -34.84 42.67 28.21
C LYS A 22 -33.41 42.09 28.15
N GLY A 23 -32.34 42.75 27.73
CA GLY A 23 -32.10 44.12 27.28
C GLY A 23 -30.67 44.24 26.73
N LEU A 24 -30.51 45.30 25.93
CA LEU A 24 -29.33 45.95 25.34
C LEU A 24 -27.97 45.78 26.04
N HIS A 25 -26.89 45.58 25.26
CA HIS A 25 -25.64 46.34 25.44
C HIS A 25 -24.83 46.42 24.13
N GLU A 26 -24.69 47.65 23.65
CA GLU A 26 -23.81 48.17 22.61
C GLU A 26 -22.36 48.26 23.13
N ALA A 27 -21.35 47.89 22.33
CA ALA A 27 -20.03 48.54 22.35
C ALA A 27 -19.18 48.20 21.10
N LYS A 28 -18.50 49.24 20.61
CA LYS A 28 -17.73 49.42 19.36
C LYS A 28 -16.44 48.57 19.25
N PRO A 29 -15.89 48.36 18.04
CA PRO A 29 -14.51 47.87 17.88
C PRO A 29 -13.50 49.03 17.85
N SER A 30 -12.46 48.94 18.68
CA SER A 30 -11.34 49.88 18.76
C SER A 30 -10.05 49.33 18.12
N LYS A 31 -9.20 50.28 17.72
CA LYS A 31 -8.01 50.23 16.86
C LYS A 31 -6.81 49.40 17.40
N ALA A 32 -6.11 48.82 16.42
CA ALA A 32 -4.65 48.82 16.19
C ALA A 32 -3.66 48.49 17.33
N LYS A 33 -2.81 47.48 17.09
CA LYS A 33 -1.36 47.62 16.80
C LYS A 33 -0.69 46.24 16.91
N HIS A 34 -0.12 45.75 15.80
CA HIS A 34 0.91 44.71 15.85
C HIS A 34 2.28 45.39 15.85
N LEU A 35 3.05 45.11 16.90
CA LEU A 35 4.47 45.40 17.04
C LEU A 35 5.26 44.27 16.36
N SER A 36 6.25 44.65 15.54
CA SER A 36 7.22 43.79 14.87
C SER A 36 8.61 44.13 15.42
N ALA A 37 9.43 43.12 15.72
CA ALA A 37 10.80 43.27 16.21
C ALA A 37 11.81 42.52 15.32
N HIS A 38 12.68 43.32 14.70
CA HIS A 38 14.11 43.19 14.34
C HIS A 38 14.82 41.84 14.07
N THR A 39 15.53 41.78 12.93
CA THR A 39 17.02 41.73 12.78
C THR A 39 17.38 41.87 11.27
N SER A 40 18.03 42.97 10.81
CA SER A 40 19.48 43.20 10.57
C SER A 40 20.10 42.19 9.55
N GLN A 41 20.91 42.48 8.51
CA GLN A 41 21.64 43.64 7.97
C GLN A 41 22.25 43.22 6.59
N LYS A 42 22.33 44.12 5.58
CA LYS A 42 23.54 44.50 4.77
C LYS A 42 23.25 45.02 3.33
N ASN A 43 23.69 46.27 3.12
CA ASN A 43 24.38 46.87 1.94
C ASN A 43 23.60 47.40 0.70
N SER A 44 23.19 48.69 0.75
CA SER A 44 23.45 49.90 -0.12
C SER A 44 23.81 49.80 -1.64
N PRO A 45 23.72 50.90 -2.46
CA PRO A 45 22.75 52.04 -2.57
C PRO A 45 22.39 52.48 -4.04
N VAL A 46 21.66 53.62 -4.18
CA VAL A 46 21.58 54.58 -5.34
C VAL A 46 20.48 54.29 -6.39
N ALA A 47 19.60 55.21 -6.86
CA ALA A 47 19.32 56.63 -6.65
C ALA A 47 17.81 56.89 -6.82
N CYS A 48 17.31 57.88 -6.09
CA CYS A 48 15.97 58.44 -6.18
C CYS A 48 16.02 59.72 -7.04
N PHE A 49 15.08 59.90 -7.96
CA PHE A 49 14.75 61.22 -8.52
C PHE A 49 13.22 61.36 -8.60
N ASP A 50 12.66 62.15 -7.68
CA ASP A 50 11.35 62.78 -7.82
C ASP A 50 11.49 64.10 -8.62
N PRO A 51 10.52 64.47 -9.47
CA PRO A 51 10.42 65.82 -10.03
C PRO A 51 9.46 66.72 -9.21
N PRO A 52 9.79 68.00 -8.97
CA PRO A 52 8.90 68.91 -8.26
C PRO A 52 7.94 69.67 -9.20
N VAL A 53 6.74 69.89 -8.68
CA VAL A 53 5.65 70.72 -9.25
C VAL A 53 5.98 72.21 -9.10
N LYS A 54 5.66 73.04 -10.10
CA LYS A 54 5.37 74.48 -9.92
C LYS A 54 4.37 75.00 -10.96
N THR A 55 3.15 75.27 -10.50
CA THR A 55 2.11 76.07 -11.17
C THR A 55 2.23 77.53 -10.78
N VAL A 56 2.22 78.47 -11.74
CA VAL A 56 1.83 79.88 -11.54
C VAL A 56 1.16 80.40 -12.84
N PRO A 57 0.07 81.18 -12.78
CA PRO A 57 -0.74 81.57 -13.94
C PRO A 57 -0.21 82.85 -14.60
N THR A 58 -0.45 83.03 -15.90
CA THR A 58 -0.13 84.28 -16.60
C THR A 58 -1.31 84.82 -17.39
N LYS A 59 -1.54 86.11 -17.16
CA LYS A 59 -2.63 86.99 -17.57
C LYS A 59 -2.65 87.22 -19.09
N ASN A 60 -3.83 87.35 -19.67
CA ASN A 60 -4.03 88.16 -20.88
C ASN A 60 -4.13 89.64 -20.46
N PRO A 61 -3.58 90.58 -21.25
CA PRO A 61 -4.46 91.26 -22.21
C PRO A 61 -3.77 91.62 -23.53
N MET A 62 -4.61 91.91 -24.54
CA MET A 62 -4.51 93.04 -25.47
C MET A 62 -4.81 92.65 -26.93
N MET A 63 -5.99 93.09 -27.35
CA MET A 63 -6.50 93.09 -28.73
C MET A 63 -5.74 94.12 -29.58
N TYR A 64 -5.19 93.70 -30.71
CA TYR A 64 -5.19 94.51 -31.93
C TYR A 64 -5.68 93.65 -33.10
N LYS A 65 -6.75 94.13 -33.73
CA LYS A 65 -7.34 93.57 -34.95
C LYS A 65 -6.57 94.06 -36.18
N LYS A 66 -6.66 93.22 -37.22
CA LYS A 66 -6.79 93.51 -38.67
C LYS A 66 -5.53 93.37 -39.54
N ARG A 67 -5.49 92.20 -40.19
CA ARG A 67 -5.16 91.92 -41.60
C ARG A 67 -4.06 92.78 -42.25
N ALA A 68 -2.90 92.16 -42.43
CA ALA A 68 -2.27 92.10 -43.73
C ALA A 68 -2.05 90.62 -44.06
N ALA A 69 -2.38 90.21 -45.29
CA ALA A 69 -2.19 88.86 -45.76
C ALA A 69 -0.69 88.53 -45.75
N ASP A 70 -0.26 87.76 -44.76
CA ASP A 70 1.10 87.23 -44.68
C ASP A 70 1.15 85.98 -45.57
N PRO A 71 2.12 85.85 -46.50
CA PRO A 71 2.25 84.65 -47.28
C PRO A 71 2.60 83.54 -46.29
N VAL A 72 1.65 82.63 -46.07
CA VAL A 72 1.86 81.39 -45.33
C VAL A 72 3.18 80.80 -45.79
N CYS A 73 4.23 80.90 -44.96
CA CYS A 73 5.53 80.32 -45.28
C CYS A 73 5.30 78.81 -45.49
N PRO A 74 5.41 78.31 -46.73
CA PRO A 74 5.06 76.92 -47.03
C PRO A 74 5.92 75.94 -46.23
N ASP A 75 7.13 76.34 -45.84
CA ASP A 75 8.07 75.58 -45.03
C ASP A 75 7.61 75.30 -43.59
N LEU A 76 7.04 76.30 -42.89
CA LEU A 76 6.56 76.10 -41.52
C LEU A 76 5.35 75.17 -41.49
N THR A 77 4.45 75.33 -42.47
CA THR A 77 3.26 74.49 -42.60
C THR A 77 3.64 73.05 -42.95
N ALA A 78 4.63 72.85 -43.82
CA ALA A 78 5.18 71.53 -44.15
C ALA A 78 5.85 70.86 -42.95
N LEU A 79 6.61 71.61 -42.14
CA LEU A 79 7.21 71.09 -40.90
C LEU A 79 6.14 70.69 -39.87
N LEU A 80 5.06 71.46 -39.75
CA LEU A 80 3.96 71.15 -38.83
C LEU A 80 3.20 69.88 -39.24
N VAL A 81 3.00 69.66 -40.55
CA VAL A 81 2.45 68.40 -41.08
C VAL A 81 3.40 67.23 -40.78
N LYS A 82 4.72 67.37 -41.05
CA LYS A 82 5.72 66.34 -40.73
C LYS A 82 5.72 65.98 -39.24
N ASN A 83 5.63 66.98 -38.35
CA ASN A 83 5.56 66.75 -36.91
C ASN A 83 4.27 65.99 -36.51
N LYS A 84 3.12 66.35 -37.09
CA LYS A 84 1.87 65.60 -36.89
C LYS A 84 1.97 64.15 -37.38
N THR A 85 2.60 63.90 -38.53
CA THR A 85 2.83 62.56 -39.06
C THR A 85 3.74 61.75 -38.14
N LEU A 86 4.86 62.32 -37.70
CA LEU A 86 5.77 61.67 -36.75
C LEU A 86 5.10 61.37 -35.41
N LEU A 87 4.27 62.28 -34.88
CA LEU A 87 3.49 62.04 -33.67
C LEU A 87 2.48 60.89 -33.84
N ALA A 88 1.88 60.74 -35.01
CA ALA A 88 0.99 59.63 -35.32
C ALA A 88 1.76 58.30 -35.41
N GLU A 89 2.94 58.30 -36.03
CA GLU A 89 3.84 57.14 -36.07
C GLU A 89 4.31 56.75 -34.67
N LEU A 90 4.66 57.71 -33.82
CA LEU A 90 5.08 57.47 -32.43
C LEU A 90 3.95 56.81 -31.62
N ARG A 91 2.70 57.30 -31.76
CA ARG A 91 1.52 56.65 -31.17
C ARG A 91 1.29 55.24 -31.72
N ASN A 92 1.48 55.03 -33.02
CA ASN A 92 1.34 53.71 -33.64
C ASN A 92 2.39 52.72 -33.08
N LEU A 93 3.66 53.16 -32.97
CA LEU A 93 4.73 52.38 -32.37
C LEU A 93 4.47 52.08 -30.90
N GLN A 94 4.00 53.06 -30.12
CA GLN A 94 3.58 52.84 -28.73
C GLN A 94 2.47 51.79 -28.63
N ASN A 95 1.44 51.86 -29.49
CA ASN A 95 0.38 50.86 -29.51
C ASN A 95 0.90 49.46 -29.88
N LYS A 96 1.80 49.35 -30.87
CA LYS A 96 2.42 48.07 -31.24
C LYS A 96 3.27 47.51 -30.10
N LEU A 97 4.05 48.35 -29.42
CA LEU A 97 4.83 47.97 -28.25
C LEU A 97 3.91 47.44 -27.16
N PHE A 98 2.83 48.16 -26.84
CA PHE A 98 1.86 47.77 -25.83
C PHE A 98 1.18 46.42 -26.14
N ILE A 99 0.83 46.17 -27.41
CA ILE A 99 0.28 44.88 -27.86
C ILE A 99 1.31 43.76 -27.66
N LYS A 100 2.58 44.00 -28.01
CA LYS A 100 3.66 43.00 -27.83
C LYS A 100 3.95 42.73 -26.35
N GLU A 101 3.92 43.76 -25.51
CA GLU A 101 4.10 43.62 -24.07
C GLU A 101 2.96 42.83 -23.42
N THR A 102 1.72 43.08 -23.85
CA THR A 102 0.56 42.28 -23.40
C THR A 102 0.71 40.82 -23.81
N SER A 103 1.08 40.54 -25.06
CA SER A 103 1.32 39.17 -25.55
C SER A 103 2.48 38.48 -24.82
N LEU A 104 3.55 39.20 -24.51
CA LEU A 104 4.66 38.67 -23.72
C LEU A 104 4.20 38.30 -22.31
N GLN A 105 3.39 39.15 -21.67
CA GLN A 105 2.85 38.87 -20.35
C GLN A 105 1.91 37.65 -20.33
N GLU A 106 1.09 37.47 -21.37
CA GLU A 106 0.28 36.27 -21.57
C GLU A 106 1.16 35.01 -21.69
N MET A 107 2.16 35.04 -22.56
CA MET A 107 3.12 33.93 -22.73
C MET A 107 3.86 33.59 -21.43
N LYS A 108 4.24 34.61 -20.65
CA LYS A 108 4.87 34.42 -19.34
C LYS A 108 3.94 33.73 -18.34
N SER A 109 2.65 34.09 -18.35
CA SER A 109 1.65 33.45 -17.49
C SER A 109 1.39 31.98 -17.89
N GLU A 110 1.40 31.69 -19.19
CA GLU A 110 1.23 30.34 -19.71
C GLU A 110 2.44 29.46 -19.37
N LEU A 111 3.65 29.99 -19.52
CA LEU A 111 4.89 29.32 -19.11
C LEU A 111 4.89 28.95 -17.61
N GLU A 112 4.47 29.86 -16.74
CA GLU A 112 4.35 29.57 -15.30
C GLU A 112 3.25 28.54 -15.00
N SER A 113 2.18 28.50 -15.79
CA SER A 113 1.16 27.45 -15.72
C SER A 113 1.75 26.09 -16.10
N TYR A 114 2.49 26.00 -17.21
CA TYR A 114 3.18 24.77 -17.63
C TYR A 114 4.18 24.30 -16.57
N LYS A 115 4.96 25.22 -15.99
CA LYS A 115 5.91 24.90 -14.93
C LYS A 115 5.22 24.31 -13.69
N ARG A 116 4.12 24.92 -13.24
CA ARG A 116 3.30 24.38 -12.13
C ARG A 116 2.72 23.02 -12.45
N ASN A 117 2.19 22.83 -13.66
CA ASN A 117 1.65 21.55 -14.09
C ASN A 117 2.72 20.45 -14.15
N ASN A 118 3.91 20.77 -14.65
CA ASN A 118 5.04 19.84 -14.69
C ASN A 118 5.47 19.42 -13.27
N VAL A 119 5.60 20.37 -12.34
CA VAL A 119 5.87 20.05 -10.92
C VAL A 119 4.79 19.16 -10.33
N HIS A 120 3.51 19.47 -10.60
CA HIS A 120 2.40 18.66 -10.12
C HIS A 120 2.46 17.22 -10.66
N GLN A 121 2.68 17.06 -11.98
CA GLN A 121 2.83 15.76 -12.62
C GLN A 121 4.04 14.99 -12.07
N SER A 122 5.18 15.66 -11.88
CA SER A 122 6.36 15.07 -11.28
C SER A 122 6.09 14.54 -9.87
N SER A 123 5.35 15.29 -9.04
CA SER A 123 4.95 14.83 -7.71
C SER A 123 4.01 13.63 -7.76
N GLN A 124 3.04 13.61 -8.70
CA GLN A 124 2.16 12.45 -8.89
C GLN A 124 2.95 11.22 -9.33
N ILE A 125 3.89 11.36 -10.26
CA ILE A 125 4.77 10.28 -10.72
C ILE A 125 5.60 9.74 -9.54
N MET A 126 6.09 10.63 -8.67
CA MET A 126 6.86 10.22 -7.49
C MET A 126 6.01 9.42 -6.50
N SER A 127 4.77 9.85 -6.24
CA SER A 127 3.81 9.10 -5.41
C SER A 127 3.51 7.72 -5.98
N LEU A 128 3.20 7.65 -7.28
CA LEU A 128 2.92 6.37 -7.95
C LEU A 128 4.12 5.42 -7.92
N LYS A 129 5.35 5.96 -8.01
CA LYS A 129 6.56 5.14 -7.87
C LYS A 129 6.73 4.56 -6.47
N GLU A 130 6.35 5.30 -5.42
CA GLU A 130 6.39 4.76 -4.06
C GLU A 130 5.31 3.68 -3.87
N ASP A 131 4.09 3.92 -4.37
CA ASP A 131 3.02 2.91 -4.32
C ASP A 131 3.41 1.60 -5.04
N ILE A 132 4.09 1.70 -6.20
CA ILE A 132 4.61 0.54 -6.92
C ILE A 132 5.64 -0.21 -6.07
N LYS A 133 6.55 0.50 -5.40
CA LYS A 133 7.57 -0.09 -4.54
C LYS A 133 6.95 -0.81 -3.34
N ASP A 134 5.91 -0.24 -2.73
CA ASP A 134 5.16 -0.89 -1.64
C ASP A 134 4.46 -2.16 -2.13
N LEU A 135 3.88 -2.14 -3.34
CA LEU A 135 3.27 -3.31 -3.96
C LEU A 135 4.30 -4.42 -4.27
N GLU A 136 5.49 -4.05 -4.75
CA GLU A 136 6.60 -5.00 -4.97
C GLU A 136 7.02 -5.68 -3.66
N GLU A 137 7.11 -4.94 -2.56
CA GLU A 137 7.41 -5.49 -1.23
C GLU A 137 6.31 -6.43 -0.72
N LEU A 138 5.04 -6.09 -0.95
CA LEU A 138 3.90 -6.97 -0.64
C LEU A 138 3.95 -8.26 -1.44
N ILE A 139 4.27 -8.19 -2.74
CA ILE A 139 4.43 -9.38 -3.61
C ILE A 139 5.59 -10.26 -3.12
N ALA A 140 6.73 -9.66 -2.76
CA ALA A 140 7.86 -10.39 -2.21
C ALA A 140 7.50 -11.08 -0.87
N SER A 141 6.76 -10.39 0.00
CA SER A 141 6.28 -10.93 1.26
C SER A 141 5.28 -12.07 1.07
N LEU A 142 4.33 -11.91 0.15
CA LEU A 142 3.38 -12.96 -0.22
C LEU A 142 4.10 -14.20 -0.77
N THR A 143 5.14 -14.00 -1.57
CA THR A 143 5.97 -15.09 -2.12
C THR A 143 6.69 -15.86 -1.02
N ARG A 144 7.27 -15.15 -0.04
CA ARG A 144 7.89 -15.76 1.16
C ARG A 144 6.89 -16.55 2.01
N ILE A 145 5.68 -16.02 2.23
CA ILE A 145 4.62 -16.72 2.96
C ILE A 145 4.18 -17.97 2.20
N LYS A 146 4.03 -17.88 0.88
CA LYS A 146 3.65 -19.01 0.03
C LYS A 146 4.71 -20.12 0.08
N SER A 147 6.00 -19.79 -0.01
CA SER A 147 7.06 -20.79 0.12
C SER A 147 7.07 -21.43 1.50
N LEU A 148 6.93 -20.64 2.56
CA LEU A 148 6.87 -21.15 3.94
C LEU A 148 5.68 -22.11 4.15
N LYS A 149 4.50 -21.74 3.64
CA LYS A 149 3.31 -22.59 3.68
C LYS A 149 3.56 -23.92 2.95
N ASN A 150 4.17 -23.88 1.76
CA ASN A 150 4.48 -25.09 0.99
C ASN A 150 5.45 -26.00 1.73
N THR A 151 6.51 -25.45 2.33
CA THR A 151 7.46 -26.22 3.16
C THR A 151 6.76 -26.85 4.36
N ASN A 152 5.87 -26.12 5.03
CA ASN A 152 5.12 -26.66 6.17
C ASN A 152 4.19 -27.80 5.75
N ILE A 153 3.50 -27.66 4.61
CA ILE A 153 2.67 -28.73 4.04
C ILE A 153 3.51 -29.98 3.77
N GLN A 154 4.66 -29.84 3.12
CA GLN A 154 5.56 -30.97 2.84
C GLN A 154 6.06 -31.67 4.11
N ASN A 155 6.37 -30.90 5.16
CA ASN A 155 6.79 -31.47 6.44
C ASN A 155 5.66 -32.25 7.13
N LEU A 156 4.43 -31.72 7.09
CA LEU A 156 3.24 -32.41 7.62
C LEU A 156 2.90 -33.66 6.82
N GLU A 157 3.00 -33.61 5.49
CA GLU A 157 2.81 -34.76 4.61
C GLU A 157 3.83 -35.86 4.91
N ARG A 158 5.11 -35.50 5.09
CA ARG A 158 6.16 -36.44 5.50
C ARG A 158 5.87 -37.07 6.86
N GLY A 159 5.54 -36.25 7.87
CA GLY A 159 5.20 -36.76 9.19
C GLY A 159 3.98 -37.70 9.20
N ASN A 160 2.96 -37.42 8.40
CA ASN A 160 1.82 -38.32 8.22
C ASN A 160 2.21 -39.63 7.55
N TRP A 161 3.12 -39.59 6.58
CA TRP A 161 3.65 -40.79 5.92
C TRP A 161 4.40 -41.68 6.92
N ASP A 162 5.30 -41.09 7.73
CA ASP A 162 6.05 -41.81 8.78
C ASP A 162 5.11 -42.43 9.83
N LEU A 163 4.06 -41.70 10.24
CA LEU A 163 3.05 -42.22 11.16
C LEU A 163 2.25 -43.38 10.55
N THR A 164 1.92 -43.29 9.26
CA THR A 164 1.22 -44.36 8.54
C THR A 164 2.09 -45.62 8.47
N GLU A 165 3.38 -45.47 8.20
CA GLU A 165 4.34 -46.58 8.22
C GLU A 165 4.40 -47.22 9.61
N LYS A 166 4.45 -46.41 10.67
CA LYS A 166 4.47 -46.93 12.05
C LYS A 166 3.19 -47.65 12.43
N ILE A 167 2.02 -47.16 11.99
CA ILE A 167 0.74 -47.84 12.18
C ILE A 167 0.77 -49.22 11.51
N ILE A 168 1.22 -49.31 10.25
CA ILE A 168 1.32 -50.58 9.53
C ILE A 168 2.26 -51.56 10.25
N GLU A 169 3.41 -51.09 10.74
CA GLU A 169 4.35 -51.91 11.53
C GLU A 169 3.69 -52.45 12.80
N LEU A 170 3.00 -51.60 13.57
CA LEU A 170 2.31 -52.00 14.80
C LEU A 170 1.16 -52.97 14.52
N GLU A 171 0.39 -52.77 13.45
CA GLU A 171 -0.66 -53.69 13.01
C GLU A 171 -0.09 -55.07 12.63
N ASN A 172 1.06 -55.10 11.94
CA ASN A 172 1.77 -56.34 11.62
C ASN A 172 2.19 -57.08 12.89
N ASN A 173 2.81 -56.38 13.84
CA ASN A 173 3.22 -56.96 15.12
C ASN A 173 2.02 -57.50 15.91
N LEU A 174 0.90 -56.77 15.90
CA LEU A 174 -0.34 -57.22 16.52
C LEU A 174 -0.88 -58.49 15.87
N ARG A 175 -0.87 -58.59 14.53
CA ARG A 175 -1.26 -59.82 13.80
C ARG A 175 -0.39 -61.01 14.20
N VAL A 176 0.92 -60.82 14.33
CA VAL A 176 1.85 -61.87 14.78
C VAL A 176 1.51 -62.33 16.19
N HIS A 177 1.39 -61.41 17.14
CA HIS A 177 1.04 -61.74 18.53
C HIS A 177 -0.33 -62.42 18.67
N LEU A 178 -1.32 -62.01 17.88
CA LEU A 178 -2.62 -62.68 17.84
C LEU A 178 -2.49 -64.13 17.34
N SER A 179 -1.71 -64.37 16.28
CA SER A 179 -1.45 -65.74 15.79
C SER A 179 -0.68 -66.58 16.80
N GLU A 180 0.30 -66.01 17.49
CA GLU A 180 1.06 -66.68 18.55
C GLU A 180 0.17 -67.06 19.74
N ARG A 181 -0.69 -66.14 20.18
CA ARG A 181 -1.69 -66.39 21.23
C ARG A 181 -2.63 -67.53 20.82
N GLU A 182 -3.16 -67.50 19.60
CA GLU A 182 -4.07 -68.52 19.10
C GLU A 182 -3.38 -69.91 19.03
N LYS A 183 -2.11 -69.97 18.63
CA LYS A 183 -1.29 -71.19 18.67
C LYS A 183 -1.09 -71.68 20.11
N ALA A 184 -0.81 -70.79 21.05
CA ALA A 184 -0.64 -71.12 22.47
C ALA A 184 -1.96 -71.65 23.08
N GLU A 185 -3.08 -71.02 22.74
CA GLU A 185 -4.43 -71.43 23.15
C GLU A 185 -4.80 -72.83 22.61
N ARG A 186 -4.52 -73.10 21.33
CA ARG A 186 -4.69 -74.46 20.76
C ARG A 186 -3.84 -75.51 21.48
N LYS A 187 -2.58 -75.19 21.81
CA LYS A 187 -1.70 -76.08 22.58
C LYS A 187 -2.23 -76.33 23.98
N ALA A 188 -2.69 -75.28 24.68
CA ALA A 188 -3.29 -75.38 26.00
C ALA A 188 -4.54 -76.27 25.98
N GLY A 189 -5.45 -76.05 25.02
CA GLY A 189 -6.65 -76.88 24.87
C GLY A 189 -6.34 -78.34 24.52
N LEU A 190 -5.27 -78.62 23.77
CA LEU A 190 -4.81 -80.00 23.52
C LEU A 190 -4.30 -80.67 24.81
N LEU A 191 -3.53 -79.93 25.61
CA LEU A 191 -3.03 -80.42 26.90
C LEU A 191 -4.17 -80.65 27.90
N GLU A 192 -5.16 -79.77 27.95
CA GLU A 192 -6.35 -79.92 28.78
C GLU A 192 -7.15 -81.17 28.40
N LYS A 193 -7.36 -81.44 27.10
CA LYS A 193 -8.00 -82.68 26.63
C LYS A 193 -7.21 -83.94 27.00
N LYS A 194 -5.88 -83.91 26.89
CA LYS A 194 -5.01 -85.02 27.34
C LYS A 194 -5.11 -85.24 28.84
N LEU A 195 -5.15 -84.17 29.64
CA LEU A 195 -5.31 -84.24 31.09
C LEU A 195 -6.68 -84.80 31.48
N ALA A 196 -7.76 -84.36 30.81
CA ALA A 196 -9.10 -84.90 31.02
C ALA A 196 -9.19 -86.39 30.64
N GLY A 197 -8.52 -86.81 29.56
CA GLY A 197 -8.42 -88.22 29.17
C GLY A 197 -7.57 -89.07 30.13
N ALA A 198 -6.49 -88.52 30.68
CA ALA A 198 -5.68 -89.16 31.71
C ALA A 198 -6.43 -89.27 33.06
N ASN A 199 -7.25 -88.27 33.40
CA ASN A 199 -8.12 -88.30 34.58
C ASN A 199 -9.23 -89.36 34.50
N GLY A 200 -9.59 -89.83 33.31
CA GLY A 200 -10.47 -90.99 33.14
C GLY A 200 -9.83 -92.32 33.54
N PHE A 201 -8.49 -92.39 33.62
CA PHE A 201 -7.74 -93.58 34.01
C PHE A 201 -7.16 -93.52 35.42
N THR A 202 -7.12 -92.33 36.05
CA THR A 202 -6.85 -92.25 37.49
C THR A 202 -8.14 -92.47 38.26
N HIS A 203 -8.54 -93.74 38.39
CA HIS A 203 -9.12 -94.14 39.66
C HIS A 203 -8.14 -93.68 40.73
N HIS A 204 -8.65 -92.85 41.64
CA HIS A 204 -8.01 -92.40 42.85
C HIS A 204 -7.44 -93.63 43.58
N MET A 205 -6.20 -94.00 43.25
CA MET A 205 -5.44 -95.01 43.97
C MET A 205 -5.09 -94.35 45.29
N ASN A 206 -5.98 -94.55 46.25
CA ASN A 206 -5.68 -94.39 47.66
C ASN A 206 -4.60 -95.43 48.00
N MET A 207 -3.33 -95.04 47.86
CA MET A 207 -2.21 -95.78 48.42
C MET A 207 -1.64 -94.95 49.57
N LYS A 208 -2.43 -94.88 50.66
CA LYS A 208 -1.86 -94.65 51.98
C LYS A 208 -1.18 -95.95 52.41
N GLY A 209 0.14 -95.98 52.25
CA GLY A 209 1.03 -96.96 52.87
C GLY A 209 1.53 -98.02 51.90
N GLN A 210 2.82 -97.93 51.52
CA GLN A 210 3.84 -98.90 51.95
C GLN A 210 5.18 -98.50 51.32
N GLU A 211 6.20 -98.37 52.19
CA GLU A 211 7.61 -98.19 51.86
C GLU A 211 8.19 -99.41 51.13
N ASP A 212 9.36 -99.19 50.53
CA ASP A 212 10.30 -100.14 49.94
C ASP A 212 10.11 -100.56 48.48
N SER A 213 10.94 -99.98 47.60
CA SER A 213 11.92 -100.75 46.82
C SER A 213 12.82 -99.80 46.03
N LEU A 214 14.08 -99.74 46.42
CA LEU A 214 15.17 -99.04 45.77
C LEU A 214 16.02 -100.13 45.11
N ASP A 215 15.88 -100.36 43.80
CA ASP A 215 16.93 -101.06 43.04
C ASP A 215 16.79 -100.92 41.51
N SER A 216 17.95 -100.90 40.85
CA SER A 216 18.19 -101.20 39.42
C SER A 216 17.70 -100.15 38.41
N PHE A 217 18.49 -99.55 37.50
CA PHE A 217 19.72 -100.01 36.83
C PHE A 217 20.39 -98.85 36.06
N MET A 218 21.72 -98.89 35.92
CA MET A 218 22.58 -97.90 35.27
C MET A 218 22.69 -98.08 33.74
N MET A 219 23.15 -97.01 33.06
CA MET A 219 23.89 -96.98 31.78
C MET A 219 23.23 -97.44 30.46
N LYS A 220 23.10 -96.49 29.52
CA LYS A 220 23.83 -96.53 28.23
C LYS A 220 23.69 -95.22 27.43
N ASN A 221 24.83 -94.56 27.20
CA ASN A 221 25.04 -93.58 26.13
C ASN A 221 25.73 -94.26 24.93
N HIS A 222 25.73 -93.56 23.79
CA HIS A 222 26.31 -93.86 22.45
C HIS A 222 25.33 -94.52 21.49
N ASP A 223 25.15 -94.12 20.23
CA ASP A 223 25.70 -93.06 19.35
C ASP A 223 24.70 -92.95 18.19
N GLU A 224 24.44 -91.77 17.62
CA GLU A 224 24.11 -91.67 16.19
C GLU A 224 24.32 -90.24 15.67
N VAL A 225 25.45 -90.12 14.97
CA VAL A 225 25.94 -89.03 14.13
C VAL A 225 25.04 -88.90 12.90
N PHE A 226 24.58 -87.69 12.53
CA PHE A 226 24.38 -87.33 11.12
C PHE A 226 24.33 -85.81 10.88
N ASN A 227 25.23 -85.37 9.98
CA ASN A 227 25.11 -84.27 9.01
C ASN A 227 25.31 -82.81 9.48
N LEU A 228 26.57 -82.39 9.53
CA LEU A 228 26.97 -80.99 9.40
C LEU A 228 28.04 -80.85 8.30
N GLU A 229 27.70 -81.20 7.05
CA GLU A 229 28.62 -81.04 5.92
C GLU A 229 27.87 -80.89 4.58
N ARG A 230 27.40 -79.66 4.32
CA ARG A 230 27.21 -79.11 2.99
C ARG A 230 26.84 -77.64 3.10
N ASP A 231 27.77 -76.77 2.71
CA ASP A 231 27.54 -75.52 1.98
C ASP A 231 28.76 -74.60 2.13
N ASN A 232 29.84 -74.96 1.44
CA ASN A 232 30.94 -74.05 1.13
C ASN A 232 31.38 -74.33 -0.31
N ILE A 233 30.65 -73.75 -1.27
CA ILE A 233 31.02 -73.74 -2.69
C ILE A 233 31.68 -72.39 -2.97
N PHE A 234 33.00 -72.43 -3.18
CA PHE A 234 33.81 -71.33 -3.69
C PHE A 234 33.39 -70.95 -5.12
N HIS A 235 33.07 -69.68 -5.36
CA HIS A 235 33.16 -69.06 -6.68
C HIS A 235 34.52 -68.37 -6.81
N SER A 236 35.43 -68.96 -7.59
CA SER A 236 36.70 -68.34 -7.96
C SER A 236 36.49 -67.35 -9.11
N GLU A 237 36.36 -66.06 -8.81
CA GLU A 237 36.47 -64.98 -9.78
C GLU A 237 37.96 -64.81 -10.16
N GLY A 238 38.29 -65.03 -11.43
CA GLY A 238 39.66 -65.19 -11.89
C GLY A 238 40.50 -63.91 -11.77
N PRO A 239 41.84 -64.01 -11.61
CA PRO A 239 42.75 -62.85 -11.45
C PRO A 239 42.76 -61.82 -12.59
N LYS A 240 42.12 -62.15 -13.74
CA LYS A 240 42.15 -61.33 -14.96
C LYS A 240 41.12 -60.20 -14.93
N ASP A 241 39.99 -60.34 -14.23
CA ASP A 241 38.98 -59.28 -14.14
C ASP A 241 39.33 -58.23 -13.09
N GLY A 242 39.96 -58.62 -11.97
CA GLY A 242 40.44 -57.68 -10.95
C GLY A 242 41.44 -56.66 -11.49
N LYS A 243 42.34 -57.08 -12.39
CA LYS A 243 43.30 -56.18 -13.04
C LYS A 243 42.62 -55.17 -13.98
N LYS A 244 41.60 -55.60 -14.73
CA LYS A 244 40.83 -54.73 -15.63
C LYS A 244 39.97 -53.71 -14.87
N ILE A 245 39.43 -54.10 -13.72
CA ILE A 245 38.68 -53.21 -12.83
C ILE A 245 39.62 -52.17 -12.21
N TRP A 246 40.82 -52.58 -11.80
CA TRP A 246 41.84 -51.68 -11.26
C TRP A 246 42.30 -50.63 -12.29
N ASP A 247 42.63 -51.06 -13.51
CA ASP A 247 43.08 -50.15 -14.58
C ASP A 247 42.00 -49.12 -14.95
N LYS A 248 40.71 -49.54 -14.98
CA LYS A 248 39.59 -48.63 -15.26
C LYS A 248 39.35 -47.62 -14.13
N CYS A 249 39.46 -48.05 -12.87
CA CYS A 249 39.36 -47.17 -11.70
C CYS A 249 40.50 -46.13 -11.68
N GLN A 250 41.71 -46.56 -12.06
CA GLN A 250 42.88 -45.69 -12.13
C GLN A 250 42.74 -44.63 -13.24
N GLN A 251 42.20 -45.00 -14.40
CA GLN A 251 41.93 -44.07 -15.50
C GLN A 251 40.85 -43.03 -15.14
N ASP A 252 39.77 -43.45 -14.47
CA ASP A 252 38.69 -42.56 -14.01
C ASP A 252 39.17 -41.55 -12.96
N SER A 253 40.08 -41.96 -12.08
CA SER A 253 40.72 -41.05 -11.12
C SER A 253 41.52 -39.95 -11.80
N ILE A 254 42.32 -40.31 -12.82
CA ILE A 254 43.11 -39.33 -13.60
C ILE A 254 42.20 -38.38 -14.37
N GLN A 255 41.07 -38.86 -14.90
CA GLN A 255 40.11 -38.03 -15.61
C GLN A 255 39.37 -37.06 -14.67
N LYS A 256 38.98 -37.50 -13.47
CA LYS A 256 38.39 -36.63 -12.44
C LYS A 256 39.36 -35.58 -11.95
N GLU A 257 40.65 -35.93 -11.83
CA GLU A 257 41.68 -34.96 -11.44
C GLU A 257 41.85 -33.86 -12.50
N LYS A 258 41.84 -34.22 -13.79
CA LYS A 258 41.89 -33.25 -14.89
C LYS A 258 40.69 -32.31 -14.92
N GLN A 259 39.47 -32.81 -14.66
CA GLN A 259 38.28 -31.95 -14.54
C GLN A 259 38.37 -31.01 -13.34
N LYS A 260 39.02 -31.43 -12.25
CA LYS A 260 39.23 -30.59 -11.07
C LYS A 260 40.14 -29.40 -11.38
N TYR A 261 41.24 -29.60 -12.12
CA TYR A 261 42.14 -28.50 -12.52
C TYR A 261 41.53 -27.55 -13.57
N GLU A 262 40.54 -28.01 -14.34
CA GLU A 262 39.82 -27.17 -15.31
C GLU A 262 38.78 -26.27 -14.64
N LEU A 263 38.16 -26.74 -13.54
CA LEU A 263 37.27 -25.97 -12.67
C LEU A 263 38.02 -24.99 -11.75
N ASP A 264 39.26 -25.29 -11.38
CA ASP A 264 40.08 -24.48 -10.46
C ASP A 264 40.96 -23.44 -11.18
N ARG A 265 40.82 -23.31 -12.51
CA ARG A 265 41.40 -22.18 -13.24
C ARG A 265 40.72 -20.90 -12.73
N PRO A 266 41.46 -19.92 -12.17
CA PRO A 266 40.87 -18.68 -11.72
C PRO A 266 40.18 -18.00 -12.90
N LEU A 267 38.85 -17.99 -12.90
CA LEU A 267 38.05 -17.15 -13.79
C LEU A 267 38.44 -15.72 -13.43
N TYR A 268 39.19 -15.06 -14.30
CA TYR A 268 39.51 -13.63 -14.16
C TYR A 268 38.17 -12.88 -14.25
N PRO A 269 37.59 -12.38 -13.14
CA PRO A 269 36.31 -11.69 -13.21
C PRO A 269 36.59 -10.39 -13.95
N SER A 270 35.81 -10.16 -14.98
CA SER A 270 36.01 -9.03 -15.86
C SER A 270 35.99 -7.72 -15.05
N VAL A 271 36.95 -6.83 -15.30
CA VAL A 271 37.14 -5.58 -14.54
C VAL A 271 35.86 -4.72 -14.46
N TRP A 272 34.89 -4.95 -15.35
CA TRP A 272 33.59 -4.27 -15.34
C TRP A 272 32.58 -4.84 -14.32
N GLU A 273 32.66 -6.12 -13.94
CA GLU A 273 31.81 -6.71 -12.87
C GLU A 273 32.09 -6.05 -11.51
N THR A 274 33.36 -5.74 -11.22
CA THR A 274 33.74 -5.06 -9.97
C THR A 274 33.22 -3.62 -9.88
N LYS A 275 33.07 -2.92 -11.01
CA LYS A 275 32.50 -1.56 -11.05
C LYS A 275 30.99 -1.56 -10.84
N THR A 276 30.30 -2.54 -11.41
CA THR A 276 28.86 -2.72 -11.23
C THR A 276 28.54 -3.08 -9.78
N ALA A 277 29.25 -4.05 -9.20
CA ALA A 277 29.10 -4.42 -7.79
C ALA A 277 29.38 -3.25 -6.84
N ARG A 278 30.45 -2.48 -7.08
CA ARG A 278 30.77 -1.28 -6.28
C ARG A 278 29.67 -0.22 -6.33
N CYS A 279 29.03 -0.03 -7.49
CA CYS A 279 27.91 0.90 -7.62
C CYS A 279 26.66 0.44 -6.84
N TYR A 280 26.39 -0.87 -6.82
CA TYR A 280 25.29 -1.43 -6.02
C TYR A 280 25.55 -1.30 -4.52
N CYS A 281 26.78 -1.58 -4.05
CA CYS A 281 27.17 -1.36 -2.66
C CYS A 281 27.02 0.10 -2.25
N GLN A 282 27.44 1.05 -3.10
CA GLN A 282 27.30 2.48 -2.79
C GLN A 282 25.83 2.94 -2.75
N LYS A 283 24.97 2.42 -3.63
CA LYS A 283 23.52 2.67 -3.62
C LYS A 283 22.84 2.06 -2.39
N PHE A 284 23.31 0.91 -1.93
CA PHE A 284 22.82 0.27 -0.72
C PHE A 284 23.23 1.06 0.54
N LEU A 285 24.49 1.48 0.63
CA LEU A 285 25.00 2.30 1.73
C LEU A 285 24.29 3.65 1.85
N SER A 286 24.01 4.31 0.73
CA SER A 286 23.26 5.58 0.71
C SER A 286 21.80 5.43 1.15
N ARG A 287 21.15 4.32 0.80
CA ARG A 287 19.81 3.98 1.31
C ARG A 287 19.83 3.73 2.81
N LEU A 288 20.79 2.93 3.30
CA LEU A 288 20.94 2.67 4.73
C LEU A 288 21.24 3.94 5.53
N ALA A 289 22.15 4.78 5.04
CA ALA A 289 22.47 6.06 5.66
C ALA A 289 21.25 6.99 5.75
N THR A 290 20.38 7.00 4.73
CA THR A 290 19.14 7.78 4.76
C THR A 290 18.15 7.25 5.80
N LEU A 291 17.99 5.92 5.90
CA LEU A 291 17.09 5.28 6.88
C LEU A 291 17.57 5.44 8.32
N LEU A 292 18.90 5.42 8.53
CA LEU A 292 19.53 5.56 9.84
C LEU A 292 19.74 7.02 10.26
N SER A 293 19.55 7.97 9.34
CA SER A 293 19.59 9.40 9.63
C SER A 293 18.34 9.81 10.37
N THR A 294 18.50 10.25 11.61
CA THR A 294 17.44 10.88 12.40
C THR A 294 17.55 12.40 12.25
N SER A 295 16.48 13.17 12.53
CA SER A 295 16.45 14.64 12.36
C SER A 295 17.55 15.42 13.10
N VAL A 296 18.29 14.74 13.98
CA VAL A 296 19.32 15.32 14.85
C VAL A 296 20.75 14.94 14.42
N VAL A 297 20.96 13.81 13.73
CA VAL A 297 22.30 13.34 13.31
C VAL A 297 22.25 12.77 11.89
N PRO A 298 22.80 13.48 10.89
CA PRO A 298 22.96 12.95 9.53
C PRO A 298 23.98 11.82 9.51
N THR A 299 23.61 10.66 8.98
CA THR A 299 24.52 9.52 8.78
C THR A 299 25.16 9.63 7.40
N LEU A 300 26.49 9.60 7.33
CA LEU A 300 27.23 9.60 6.06
C LEU A 300 27.07 8.25 5.33
N ALA A 301 26.98 8.29 4.00
CA ALA A 301 26.86 7.10 3.14
C ALA A 301 28.20 6.38 2.94
N THR A 302 28.92 6.16 4.04
CA THR A 302 30.15 5.35 4.12
C THR A 302 29.87 4.11 4.97
N GLU A 303 30.55 3.01 4.66
CA GLU A 303 30.35 1.72 5.34
C GLU A 303 30.56 1.82 6.85
N GLU A 304 31.64 2.49 7.27
CA GLU A 304 31.97 2.66 8.69
C GLU A 304 30.94 3.52 9.44
N ALA A 305 30.46 4.61 8.84
CA ALA A 305 29.47 5.47 9.48
C ALA A 305 28.08 4.80 9.62
N VAL A 306 27.69 4.00 8.63
CA VAL A 306 26.47 3.19 8.69
C VAL A 306 26.60 2.11 9.77
N LYS A 307 27.76 1.44 9.86
CA LYS A 307 28.03 0.39 10.84
C LYS A 307 28.00 0.93 12.28
N GLU A 308 28.63 2.08 12.52
CA GLU A 308 28.64 2.75 13.83
C GLU A 308 27.21 3.14 14.26
N ARG A 309 26.40 3.67 13.34
CA ARG A 309 25.00 4.05 13.63
C ARG A 309 24.09 2.85 13.90
N VAL A 310 24.29 1.73 13.19
CA VAL A 310 23.55 0.49 13.47
C VAL A 310 23.90 -0.04 14.86
N GLN A 311 25.19 -0.01 15.24
CA GLN A 311 25.62 -0.41 16.58
C GLN A 311 25.05 0.50 17.67
N GLU A 312 25.02 1.81 17.45
CA GLU A 312 24.43 2.78 18.39
C GLU A 312 22.91 2.55 18.58
N VAL A 313 22.17 2.36 17.49
CA VAL A 313 20.72 2.07 17.54
C VAL A 313 20.45 0.74 18.22
N GLY A 314 21.26 -0.29 17.95
CA GLY A 314 21.17 -1.58 18.63
C GLY A 314 21.46 -1.49 20.13
N ALA A 315 22.48 -0.71 20.53
CA ALA A 315 22.79 -0.48 21.94
C ALA A 315 21.67 0.26 22.68
N LYS A 316 21.03 1.24 22.03
CA LYS A 316 19.84 1.93 22.57
C LYS A 316 18.64 0.99 22.67
N GLU A 317 18.50 0.05 21.75
CA GLU A 317 17.41 -0.92 21.81
C GLU A 317 17.51 -1.84 23.03
N GLN A 318 18.72 -2.30 23.32
CA GLN A 318 18.98 -3.12 24.50
C GLN A 318 18.73 -2.34 25.79
N SER A 319 19.05 -1.04 25.84
CA SER A 319 18.93 -0.26 27.08
C SER A 319 17.48 -0.06 27.55
N TRP A 320 16.52 0.18 26.64
CA TRP A 320 15.11 0.29 27.04
C TRP A 320 14.46 -1.08 27.33
N LYS A 321 14.92 -2.15 26.66
CA LYS A 321 14.50 -3.53 27.00
C LYS A 321 14.99 -3.94 28.38
N THR A 322 16.25 -3.67 28.73
CA THR A 322 16.78 -3.94 30.06
C THR A 322 16.10 -3.09 31.13
N ALA A 323 15.79 -1.81 30.83
CA ALA A 323 15.06 -0.95 31.76
C ALA A 323 13.64 -1.46 32.05
N GLY A 324 12.93 -1.96 31.02
CA GLY A 324 11.60 -2.57 31.18
C GLY A 324 11.63 -3.83 32.05
N LEU A 325 12.58 -4.74 31.77
CA LEU A 325 12.77 -5.95 32.59
C LEU A 325 13.15 -5.61 34.03
N GLN A 326 13.98 -4.58 34.24
CA GLN A 326 14.38 -4.15 35.57
C GLN A 326 13.21 -3.57 36.37
N GLN A 327 12.27 -2.88 35.70
CA GLN A 327 11.04 -2.40 36.32
C GLN A 327 10.09 -3.56 36.71
N GLU A 328 10.01 -4.60 35.88
CA GLU A 328 9.25 -5.82 36.18
C GLU A 328 9.85 -6.60 37.35
N ILE A 329 11.18 -6.74 37.39
CA ILE A 329 11.90 -7.33 38.52
C ILE A 329 11.63 -6.55 39.81
N GLN A 330 11.63 -5.21 39.77
CA GLN A 330 11.30 -4.39 40.94
C GLN A 330 9.86 -4.60 41.41
N MET A 331 8.90 -4.70 40.49
CA MET A 331 7.49 -4.96 40.83
C MET A 331 7.31 -6.33 41.50
N LEU A 332 7.93 -7.37 40.94
CA LEU A 332 7.90 -8.74 41.49
C LEU A 332 8.60 -8.81 42.85
N THR A 333 9.72 -8.12 43.01
CA THR A 333 10.45 -8.02 44.29
C THR A 333 9.56 -7.40 45.37
N LYS A 334 8.85 -6.31 45.05
CA LYS A 334 7.93 -5.65 45.98
C LYS A 334 6.77 -6.56 46.38
N ARG A 335 6.25 -7.37 45.46
CA ARG A 335 5.17 -8.33 45.73
C ARG A 335 5.63 -9.50 46.61
N LEU A 336 6.86 -9.97 46.42
CA LEU A 336 7.48 -10.98 47.29
C LEU A 336 7.73 -10.45 48.70
N GLU A 337 8.14 -9.19 48.82
CA GLU A 337 8.35 -8.55 50.13
C GLU A 337 7.04 -8.37 50.90
N GLN A 338 5.94 -8.05 50.21
CA GLN A 338 4.60 -8.04 50.80
C GLN A 338 4.18 -9.43 51.30
N LEU A 339 4.42 -10.48 50.49
CA LEU A 339 4.10 -11.85 50.89
C LEU A 339 4.93 -12.31 52.10
N ARG A 340 6.21 -11.91 52.14
CA ARG A 340 7.11 -12.15 53.28
C ARG A 340 6.59 -11.44 54.54
N GLY A 341 6.19 -10.17 54.42
CA GLY A 341 5.62 -9.40 55.52
C GLY A 341 4.40 -10.07 56.13
N HIS A 342 3.46 -10.57 55.31
CA HIS A 342 2.30 -11.31 55.79
C HIS A 342 2.67 -12.64 56.48
N SER A 343 3.70 -13.33 55.99
CA SER A 343 4.17 -14.57 56.63
C SER A 343 4.88 -14.33 57.97
N GLU A 344 5.63 -13.24 58.09
CA GLU A 344 6.31 -12.84 59.33
C GLU A 344 5.32 -12.32 60.37
N GLU A 345 4.28 -11.59 59.94
CA GLU A 345 3.18 -11.13 60.79
C GLU A 345 2.39 -12.33 61.35
N ALA A 346 2.05 -13.31 60.50
CA ALA A 346 1.42 -14.56 60.95
C ALA A 346 2.30 -15.37 61.91
N ALA A 347 3.63 -15.37 61.70
CA ALA A 347 4.58 -16.01 62.62
C ALA A 347 4.69 -15.27 63.96
N GLY A 348 4.64 -13.93 63.95
CA GLY A 348 4.62 -13.09 65.14
C GLY A 348 3.35 -13.29 65.97
N GLU A 349 2.19 -13.35 65.31
CA GLU A 349 0.91 -13.69 65.95
C GLU A 349 0.92 -15.10 66.56
N PHE A 350 1.50 -16.07 65.86
CA PHE A 350 1.69 -17.43 66.37
C PHE A 350 2.59 -17.46 67.62
N SER A 351 3.72 -16.76 67.59
CA SER A 351 4.64 -16.67 68.72
C SER A 351 3.99 -15.99 69.93
N GLN A 352 3.17 -14.95 69.70
CA GLN A 352 2.45 -14.26 70.76
C GLN A 352 1.32 -15.11 71.35
N MET A 353 0.63 -15.90 70.52
CA MET A 353 -0.36 -16.88 70.99
C MET A 353 0.28 -18.03 71.76
N GLU A 354 1.44 -18.52 71.32
CA GLU A 354 2.22 -19.54 72.04
C GLU A 354 2.71 -19.04 73.40
N GLU A 355 3.14 -17.78 73.49
CA GLU A 355 3.53 -17.14 74.75
C GLU A 355 2.35 -17.01 75.72
N ARG A 356 1.17 -16.60 75.25
CA ARG A 356 -0.07 -16.59 76.05
C ARG A 356 -0.46 -17.98 76.56
N GLN A 357 -0.30 -19.01 75.72
CA GLN A 357 -0.47 -20.42 76.11
C GLN A 357 0.54 -20.85 77.17
N ARG A 358 1.81 -20.43 77.04
CA ARG A 358 2.89 -20.72 77.98
C ARG A 358 2.64 -20.02 79.33
N GLU A 359 2.12 -18.80 79.32
CA GLU A 359 1.72 -18.06 80.51
C GLU A 359 0.50 -18.66 81.21
N GLN A 360 -0.50 -19.15 80.47
CA GLN A 360 -1.60 -19.91 81.07
C GLN A 360 -1.16 -21.24 81.69
N LYS A 361 -0.04 -21.82 81.23
CA LYS A 361 0.57 -23.04 81.79
C LYS A 361 1.56 -22.77 82.94
N ARG A 362 2.02 -21.53 83.16
CA ARG A 362 2.93 -21.17 84.27
C ARG A 362 2.32 -21.39 85.68
N PRO A 363 1.02 -21.15 85.94
CA PRO A 363 0.39 -21.49 87.22
C PRO A 363 0.38 -23.00 87.51
N LEU A 364 0.18 -23.83 86.47
CA LEU A 364 0.13 -25.29 86.59
C LEU A 364 1.49 -25.88 87.01
N LYS A 365 2.59 -25.36 86.47
CA LYS A 365 3.96 -25.81 86.83
C LYS A 365 4.38 -25.45 88.26
N ARG A 366 3.82 -24.39 88.87
CA ARG A 366 4.10 -24.07 90.28
C ARG A 366 3.37 -25.00 91.25
N LEU A 367 2.26 -25.62 90.82
CA LEU A 367 1.51 -26.59 91.62
C LEU A 367 2.11 -28.02 91.52
N GLU A 368 2.76 -28.33 90.39
CA GLU A 368 3.39 -29.63 90.09
C GLU A 368 4.61 -29.94 91.00
N GLY A 369 5.23 -28.92 91.62
CA GLY A 369 6.37 -29.09 92.54
C GLY A 369 6.02 -29.63 93.93
N ASN A 370 4.73 -29.74 94.28
CA ASN A 370 4.28 -30.12 95.63
C ASN A 370 3.59 -31.48 95.73
N THR A 371 3.50 -32.26 94.66
CA THR A 371 2.90 -33.61 94.70
C THR A 371 3.81 -34.65 94.07
N ALA A 372 4.77 -35.14 94.86
CA ALA A 372 5.58 -36.31 94.54
C ALA A 372 4.80 -37.62 94.79
N ILE A 373 3.59 -37.74 94.24
CA ILE A 373 2.85 -39.00 94.14
C ILE A 373 1.97 -38.89 92.89
N ASN A 374 2.37 -39.56 91.80
CA ASN A 374 1.52 -40.47 91.00
C ASN A 374 1.92 -40.51 89.50
N ASP A 375 2.80 -41.45 89.15
CA ASP A 375 3.21 -41.71 87.75
C ASP A 375 2.02 -42.11 86.84
N PHE A 376 0.97 -42.71 87.40
CA PHE A 376 -0.23 -43.11 86.64
C PHE A 376 -1.11 -41.91 86.24
N PHE A 377 -1.17 -40.87 87.08
CA PHE A 377 -1.87 -39.63 86.70
C PHE A 377 -1.03 -38.78 85.74
N GLN A 378 0.30 -38.81 85.85
CA GLN A 378 1.22 -38.14 84.93
C GLN A 378 1.04 -38.68 83.50
N GLU A 379 1.09 -40.00 83.31
CA GLU A 379 0.94 -40.62 81.99
C GLU A 379 -0.46 -40.38 81.40
N ARG A 380 -1.52 -40.43 82.24
CA ARG A 380 -2.89 -40.11 81.81
C ARG A 380 -3.06 -38.64 81.41
N LEU A 381 -2.43 -37.72 82.13
CA LEU A 381 -2.39 -36.29 81.79
C LEU A 381 -1.57 -36.02 80.53
N GLU A 382 -0.44 -36.70 80.34
CA GLU A 382 0.37 -36.58 79.12
C GLU A 382 -0.33 -37.14 77.89
N LEU A 383 -1.02 -38.28 78.03
CA LEU A 383 -1.83 -38.87 76.98
C LEU A 383 -3.02 -37.95 76.63
N ASN A 384 -3.70 -37.41 77.62
CA ASN A 384 -4.79 -36.43 77.40
C ASN A 384 -4.27 -35.16 76.73
N ARG A 385 -3.12 -34.62 77.15
CA ARG A 385 -2.49 -33.44 76.52
C ARG A 385 -2.06 -33.73 75.08
N LYS A 386 -1.49 -34.91 74.80
CA LYS A 386 -1.13 -35.33 73.44
C LYS A 386 -2.37 -35.51 72.57
N LYS A 387 -3.44 -36.09 73.12
CA LYS A 387 -4.72 -36.27 72.44
C LYS A 387 -5.40 -34.93 72.14
N GLU A 388 -5.45 -34.02 73.11
CA GLU A 388 -6.02 -32.69 72.95
C GLU A 388 -5.20 -31.84 71.97
N ASN A 389 -3.86 -31.84 72.07
CA ASN A 389 -2.99 -31.19 71.09
C ASN A 389 -3.18 -31.78 69.67
N SER A 390 -3.37 -33.10 69.55
CA SER A 390 -3.65 -33.73 68.26
C SER A 390 -5.03 -33.35 67.71
N GLY A 391 -6.03 -33.20 68.57
CA GLY A 391 -7.38 -32.74 68.20
C GLY A 391 -7.38 -31.29 67.72
N ILE A 392 -6.67 -30.41 68.43
CA ILE A 392 -6.49 -29.00 68.05
C ILE A 392 -5.74 -28.91 66.73
N LYS A 393 -4.65 -29.67 66.56
CA LYS A 393 -3.87 -29.72 65.30
C LYS A 393 -4.72 -30.20 64.12
N ASN A 394 -5.54 -31.23 64.31
CA ASN A 394 -6.43 -31.74 63.26
C ASN A 394 -7.55 -30.75 62.92
N SER A 395 -8.10 -30.05 63.91
CA SER A 395 -9.08 -28.97 63.71
C SER A 395 -8.48 -27.82 62.89
N TRP A 396 -7.26 -27.39 63.22
CA TRP A 396 -6.53 -26.36 62.47
C TRP A 396 -6.23 -26.77 61.02
N ILE A 397 -5.80 -28.02 60.80
CA ILE A 397 -5.57 -28.54 59.45
C ILE A 397 -6.89 -28.54 58.64
N ALA A 398 -8.02 -28.88 59.27
CA ALA A 398 -9.31 -28.85 58.62
C ALA A 398 -9.76 -27.42 58.26
N GLU A 399 -9.58 -26.45 59.16
CA GLU A 399 -9.93 -25.05 58.90
C GLU A 399 -9.03 -24.40 57.84
N HIS A 400 -7.71 -24.57 57.92
CA HIS A 400 -6.80 -24.11 56.86
C HIS A 400 -7.09 -24.78 55.52
N GLY A 401 -7.47 -26.07 55.52
CA GLY A 401 -7.90 -26.77 54.32
C GLY A 401 -9.16 -26.15 53.69
N LYS A 402 -10.11 -25.65 54.49
CA LYS A 402 -11.29 -24.93 54.00
C LYS A 402 -10.92 -23.56 53.44
N ILE A 403 -10.08 -22.80 54.15
CA ILE A 403 -9.63 -21.47 53.72
C ILE A 403 -8.84 -21.56 52.42
N SER A 404 -7.93 -22.55 52.29
CA SER A 404 -7.16 -22.76 51.07
C SER A 404 -8.04 -23.09 49.88
N LYS A 405 -9.05 -23.95 50.06
CA LYS A 405 -10.02 -24.29 49.00
C LYS A 405 -10.91 -23.11 48.63
N GLN A 406 -11.27 -22.25 49.59
CA GLN A 406 -12.03 -21.04 49.30
C GLN A 406 -11.20 -20.02 48.53
N LEU A 407 -9.95 -19.80 48.96
CA LEU A 407 -9.02 -18.89 48.29
C LEU A 407 -8.72 -19.34 46.85
N GLU A 408 -8.60 -20.65 46.62
CA GLU A 408 -8.42 -21.22 45.28
C GLU A 408 -9.62 -20.93 44.37
N LYS A 409 -10.85 -21.13 44.87
CA LYS A 409 -12.08 -20.78 44.16
C LYS A 409 -12.20 -19.28 43.86
N ASP A 410 -11.87 -18.43 44.83
CA ASP A 410 -11.93 -16.97 44.66
C ASP A 410 -10.89 -16.51 43.62
N ASN A 411 -9.70 -17.11 43.63
CA ASN A 411 -8.67 -16.84 42.63
C ASN A 411 -9.10 -17.29 41.22
N GLU A 412 -9.68 -18.49 41.09
CA GLU A 412 -10.25 -18.96 39.82
C GLU A 412 -11.34 -18.02 39.29
N GLN A 413 -12.28 -17.61 40.14
CA GLN A 413 -13.33 -16.64 39.77
C GLN A 413 -12.74 -15.29 39.35
N GLN A 414 -11.73 -14.80 40.05
CA GLN A 414 -11.05 -13.56 39.69
C GLN A 414 -10.31 -13.66 38.35
N THR A 415 -9.68 -14.81 38.05
CA THR A 415 -9.04 -15.03 36.75
C THR A 415 -10.05 -15.06 35.61
N LEU A 416 -11.20 -15.72 35.79
CA LEU A 416 -12.28 -15.76 34.80
C LEU A 416 -12.84 -14.35 34.54
N LEU A 417 -13.08 -13.57 35.58
CA LEU A 417 -13.55 -12.19 35.47
C LEU A 417 -12.56 -11.32 34.68
N ASN A 418 -11.26 -11.45 34.97
CA ASN A 418 -10.20 -10.72 34.26
C ASN A 418 -10.14 -11.11 32.78
N ILE A 419 -10.26 -12.41 32.46
CA ILE A 419 -10.29 -12.89 31.06
C ILE A 419 -11.50 -12.31 30.33
N GLN A 420 -12.68 -12.34 30.95
CA GLN A 420 -13.90 -11.79 30.37
C GLN A 420 -13.78 -10.28 30.13
N GLN A 421 -13.28 -9.52 31.11
CA GLN A 421 -13.09 -8.08 30.98
C GLN A 421 -12.08 -7.74 29.88
N ASN A 422 -10.96 -8.47 29.79
CA ASN A 422 -9.95 -8.26 28.76
C ASN A 422 -10.49 -8.55 27.36
N LEU A 423 -11.30 -9.61 27.21
CA LEU A 423 -11.95 -9.92 25.95
C LEU A 423 -12.95 -8.83 25.54
N GLN A 424 -13.73 -8.30 26.49
CA GLN A 424 -14.67 -7.21 26.25
C GLN A 424 -13.93 -5.91 25.88
N ASN A 425 -12.83 -5.60 26.55
CA ASN A 425 -12.01 -4.42 26.24
C ASN A 425 -11.38 -4.54 24.84
N ALA A 426 -10.80 -5.69 24.51
CA ALA A 426 -10.19 -5.94 23.20
C ALA A 426 -11.20 -5.88 22.04
N THR A 427 -12.41 -6.41 22.25
CA THR A 427 -13.49 -6.34 21.26
C THR A 427 -13.99 -4.90 21.08
N THR A 428 -14.16 -4.15 22.17
CA THR A 428 -14.55 -2.74 22.13
C THR A 428 -13.50 -1.89 21.41
N GLN A 429 -12.21 -2.06 21.73
CA GLN A 429 -11.12 -1.34 21.09
C GLN A 429 -11.06 -1.61 19.58
N ARG A 430 -11.24 -2.87 19.15
CA ARG A 430 -11.28 -3.23 17.73
C ARG A 430 -12.46 -2.57 17.00
N LEU A 431 -13.61 -2.43 17.65
CA LEU A 431 -14.76 -1.73 17.09
C LEU A 431 -14.49 -0.23 16.98
N GLU A 432 -13.89 0.37 18.01
CA GLU A 432 -13.52 1.79 18.02
C GLU A 432 -12.51 2.12 16.89
N GLU A 433 -11.48 1.30 16.69
CA GLU A 433 -10.54 1.45 15.57
C GLU A 433 -11.22 1.40 14.20
N LYS A 434 -12.21 0.51 14.03
CA LYS A 434 -13.02 0.44 12.80
C LYS A 434 -13.87 1.69 12.62
N ILE A 435 -14.48 2.21 13.68
CA ILE A 435 -15.27 3.45 13.65
C ILE A 435 -14.38 4.63 13.24
N GLN A 436 -13.21 4.77 13.86
CA GLN A 436 -12.26 5.84 13.53
C GLN A 436 -11.79 5.76 12.07
N LYS A 437 -11.51 4.55 11.57
CA LYS A 437 -11.15 4.33 10.16
C LYS A 437 -12.28 4.75 9.21
N LEU A 438 -13.53 4.37 9.51
CA LEU A 438 -14.70 4.76 8.71
C LEU A 438 -14.95 6.27 8.77
N GLN A 439 -14.78 6.91 9.93
CA GLN A 439 -14.89 8.36 10.09
C GLN A 439 -13.85 9.11 9.25
N LYS A 440 -12.60 8.62 9.23
CA LYS A 440 -11.53 9.18 8.38
C LYS A 440 -11.90 9.07 6.90
N GLN A 441 -12.31 7.88 6.45
CA GLN A 441 -12.76 7.68 5.06
C GLN A 441 -13.93 8.60 4.68
N LEU A 442 -14.89 8.78 5.59
CA LEU A 442 -16.02 9.68 5.36
C LEU A 442 -15.57 11.15 5.25
N SER A 443 -14.60 11.58 6.07
CA SER A 443 -14.02 12.92 5.99
C SER A 443 -13.30 13.15 4.65
N ASP A 444 -12.47 12.19 4.24
CA ASP A 444 -11.73 12.25 2.98
C ASP A 444 -12.68 12.31 1.77
N LEU A 445 -13.74 11.48 1.78
CA LEU A 445 -14.79 11.51 0.76
C LEU A 445 -15.57 12.83 0.74
N LYS A 446 -15.89 13.41 1.92
CA LYS A 446 -16.52 14.73 2.00
C LYS A 446 -15.64 15.82 1.41
N LEU A 447 -14.34 15.78 1.68
CA LEU A 447 -13.37 16.75 1.16
C LEU A 447 -13.20 16.61 -0.37
N SER A 448 -13.10 15.38 -0.86
CA SER A 448 -13.06 15.05 -2.28
C SER A 448 -14.33 15.53 -3.00
N ASN A 449 -15.52 15.27 -2.44
CA ASN A 449 -16.79 15.73 -3.01
C ASN A 449 -16.85 17.27 -3.07
N LYS A 450 -16.40 17.98 -2.03
CA LYS A 450 -16.28 19.45 -2.05
C LYS A 450 -15.34 19.93 -3.16
N SER A 451 -14.22 19.25 -3.37
CA SER A 451 -13.28 19.54 -4.46
C SER A 451 -13.93 19.32 -5.83
N MET A 452 -14.55 18.16 -6.05
CA MET A 452 -15.26 17.82 -7.29
C MET A 452 -16.39 18.83 -7.58
N LYS A 453 -17.17 19.21 -6.57
CA LYS A 453 -18.22 20.23 -6.72
C LYS A 453 -17.64 21.57 -7.16
N THR A 454 -16.47 21.94 -6.65
CA THR A 454 -15.74 23.17 -7.03
C THR A 454 -15.19 23.07 -8.46
N GLN A 455 -14.71 21.90 -8.87
CA GLN A 455 -14.29 21.67 -10.25
C GLN A 455 -15.48 21.72 -11.21
N LEU A 456 -16.61 21.12 -10.84
CA LEU A 456 -17.82 21.12 -11.65
C LEU A 456 -18.37 22.54 -11.86
N THR A 457 -18.35 23.39 -10.83
CA THR A 457 -18.74 24.80 -10.99
C THR A 457 -17.79 25.55 -11.92
N ARG A 458 -16.46 25.31 -11.84
CA ARG A 458 -15.49 25.88 -12.78
C ARG A 458 -15.72 25.42 -14.22
N VAL A 459 -15.98 24.12 -14.43
CA VAL A 459 -16.29 23.56 -15.75
C VAL A 459 -17.57 24.17 -16.31
N ASN A 460 -18.61 24.33 -15.49
CA ASN A 460 -19.84 24.99 -15.92
C ASN A 460 -19.59 26.44 -16.33
N VAL A 461 -18.84 27.22 -15.53
CA VAL A 461 -18.45 28.60 -15.90
C VAL A 461 -17.67 28.65 -17.22
N LEU A 462 -16.74 27.71 -17.44
CA LEU A 462 -15.99 27.64 -18.70
C LEU A 462 -16.88 27.26 -19.88
N LYS A 463 -17.81 26.33 -19.70
CA LYS A 463 -18.79 25.94 -20.71
C LYS A 463 -19.65 27.15 -21.10
N ASP A 464 -20.18 27.87 -20.13
CA ASP A 464 -21.03 29.04 -20.37
C ASP A 464 -20.25 30.14 -21.10
N LYS A 465 -19.00 30.40 -20.70
CA LYS A 465 -18.11 31.34 -21.39
C LYS A 465 -17.79 30.91 -22.83
N THR A 466 -17.69 29.61 -23.08
CA THR A 466 -17.45 29.06 -24.43
C THR A 466 -18.69 29.18 -25.31
N ILE A 467 -19.87 28.84 -24.78
CA ILE A 467 -21.16 29.05 -25.45
C ILE A 467 -21.34 30.53 -25.81
N GLU A 468 -21.00 31.44 -24.89
CA GLU A 468 -21.10 32.88 -25.14
C GLU A 468 -20.14 33.35 -26.25
N LYS A 469 -18.89 32.89 -26.25
CA LYS A 469 -17.96 33.16 -27.36
C LYS A 469 -18.46 32.62 -28.70
N LEU A 470 -19.02 31.41 -28.72
CA LEU A 470 -19.60 30.83 -29.92
C LEU A 470 -20.77 31.66 -30.44
N ARG A 471 -21.68 32.09 -29.56
CA ARG A 471 -22.79 33.01 -29.92
C ARG A 471 -22.28 34.34 -30.48
N GLN A 472 -21.23 34.92 -29.89
CA GLN A 472 -20.60 36.15 -30.41
C GLN A 472 -19.93 35.92 -31.78
N SER A 473 -19.33 34.76 -32.01
CA SER A 473 -18.75 34.43 -33.33
C SER A 473 -19.82 34.19 -34.39
N LEU A 474 -20.94 33.54 -34.02
CA LEU A 474 -22.07 33.29 -34.90
C LEU A 474 -22.73 34.60 -35.34
N THR A 475 -23.03 35.49 -34.40
CA THR A 475 -23.61 36.82 -34.72
C THR A 475 -22.68 37.65 -35.61
N LYS A 476 -21.36 37.60 -35.39
CA LYS A 476 -20.39 38.24 -36.29
C LYS A 476 -20.41 37.62 -37.69
N ALA A 477 -20.44 36.29 -37.79
CA ALA A 477 -20.51 35.58 -39.06
C ALA A 477 -21.80 35.91 -39.83
N GLU A 478 -22.95 35.92 -39.15
CA GLU A 478 -24.25 36.32 -39.70
C GLU A 478 -24.22 37.77 -40.21
N LEU A 479 -23.58 38.69 -39.48
CA LEU A 479 -23.46 40.09 -39.88
C LEU A 479 -22.55 40.24 -41.11
N THR A 480 -21.47 39.46 -41.20
CA THR A 480 -20.64 39.41 -42.41
C THR A 480 -21.37 38.78 -43.59
N GLN A 481 -22.13 37.70 -43.36
CA GLN A 481 -22.94 37.03 -44.36
C GLN A 481 -24.04 37.97 -44.88
N GLY A 482 -24.79 38.64 -44.01
CA GLY A 482 -25.80 39.63 -44.38
C GLY A 482 -25.22 40.81 -45.17
N LYS A 483 -24.01 41.27 -44.82
CA LYS A 483 -23.29 42.30 -45.60
C LYS A 483 -22.85 41.81 -46.98
N THR A 484 -22.37 40.57 -47.10
CA THR A 484 -22.07 39.97 -48.41
C THR A 484 -23.33 39.71 -49.21
N VAL A 485 -24.43 39.27 -48.58
CA VAL A 485 -25.73 39.07 -49.23
C VAL A 485 -26.29 40.39 -49.76
N MET A 486 -26.27 41.47 -48.97
CA MET A 486 -26.63 42.80 -49.49
C MET A 486 -25.72 43.27 -50.62
N LYS A 487 -24.41 43.01 -50.56
CA LYS A 487 -23.49 43.35 -51.67
C LYS A 487 -23.75 42.51 -52.90
N THR A 488 -24.06 41.22 -52.77
CA THR A 488 -24.40 40.35 -53.90
C THR A 488 -25.77 40.70 -54.47
N ASP A 489 -26.74 41.09 -53.65
CA ASP A 489 -28.06 41.53 -54.12
C ASP A 489 -27.98 42.89 -54.82
N ASN A 490 -27.12 43.81 -54.36
CA ASN A 490 -26.80 45.05 -55.07
C ASN A 490 -26.05 44.80 -56.39
N LEU A 491 -25.13 43.82 -56.42
CA LEU A 491 -24.46 43.39 -57.65
C LEU A 491 -25.41 42.65 -58.60
N LYS A 492 -26.41 41.96 -58.08
CA LYS A 492 -27.43 41.24 -58.86
C LYS A 492 -28.45 42.20 -59.46
N THR A 493 -28.94 43.19 -58.71
CA THR A 493 -29.81 44.26 -59.23
C THR A 493 -29.10 45.15 -60.26
N THR A 494 -27.81 45.45 -60.07
CA THR A 494 -27.01 46.15 -61.09
C THR A 494 -26.69 45.26 -62.30
N SER A 495 -26.46 43.95 -62.12
CA SER A 495 -26.31 43.01 -63.23
C SER A 495 -27.62 42.81 -64.01
N ASP A 496 -28.78 42.82 -63.34
CA ASP A 496 -30.08 42.67 -64.00
C ASP A 496 -30.47 43.97 -64.73
N SER A 497 -30.11 45.15 -64.19
CA SER A 497 -30.20 46.45 -64.87
C SER A 497 -29.30 46.52 -66.12
N ALA A 498 -28.04 46.07 -66.01
CA ALA A 498 -27.10 46.04 -67.12
C ALA A 498 -27.51 45.03 -68.21
N LYS A 499 -28.12 43.89 -67.81
CA LYS A 499 -28.70 42.93 -68.78
C LYS A 499 -29.94 43.46 -69.50
N THR A 500 -30.75 44.31 -68.87
CA THR A 500 -31.87 44.97 -69.56
C THR A 500 -31.40 46.06 -70.53
N GLU A 501 -30.32 46.79 -70.22
CA GLU A 501 -29.69 47.73 -71.16
C GLU A 501 -29.03 47.00 -72.34
N GLU A 502 -28.32 45.90 -72.09
CA GLU A 502 -27.68 45.11 -73.16
C GLU A 502 -28.70 44.44 -74.10
N ARG A 503 -29.92 44.14 -73.60
CA ARG A 503 -31.05 43.66 -74.42
C ARG A 503 -31.66 44.77 -75.27
N GLY A 504 -31.79 45.99 -74.72
CA GLY A 504 -32.27 47.16 -75.46
C GLY A 504 -31.30 47.63 -76.55
N ASP A 505 -29.99 47.54 -76.30
CA ASP A 505 -28.98 47.91 -77.29
C ASP A 505 -28.82 46.87 -78.40
N LYS A 506 -28.95 45.57 -78.10
CA LYS A 506 -29.01 44.52 -79.14
C LYS A 506 -30.25 44.66 -80.03
N GLU A 507 -31.39 45.08 -79.47
CA GLU A 507 -32.63 45.28 -80.23
C GLU A 507 -32.59 46.54 -81.11
N LYS A 508 -31.92 47.62 -80.67
CA LYS A 508 -31.59 48.78 -81.51
C LYS A 508 -30.61 48.45 -82.64
N VAL A 509 -29.59 47.63 -82.38
CA VAL A 509 -28.63 47.21 -83.41
C VAL A 509 -29.30 46.31 -84.46
N HIS A 510 -30.27 45.47 -84.08
CA HIS A 510 -31.08 44.71 -85.04
C HIS A 510 -32.02 45.60 -85.86
N GLN A 511 -32.69 46.60 -85.26
CA GLN A 511 -33.48 47.58 -86.03
C GLN A 511 -32.62 48.42 -87.00
N MET A 512 -31.38 48.75 -86.65
CA MET A 512 -30.46 49.46 -87.55
C MET A 512 -29.95 48.58 -88.70
N LEU A 513 -29.76 47.27 -88.47
CA LEU A 513 -29.36 46.31 -89.51
C LEU A 513 -30.49 45.99 -90.50
N ASP A 514 -31.73 45.92 -90.03
CA ASP A 514 -32.90 45.71 -90.90
C ASP A 514 -33.19 46.94 -91.78
N ALA A 515 -32.88 48.15 -91.30
CA ALA A 515 -32.99 49.38 -92.10
C ALA A 515 -31.92 49.51 -93.21
N ILE A 516 -30.80 48.78 -93.13
CA ILE A 516 -29.68 48.84 -94.09
C ILE A 516 -29.80 47.77 -95.20
N SER A 517 -30.71 46.79 -95.04
CA SER A 517 -30.92 45.73 -96.03
C SER A 517 -31.53 46.15 -97.39
N PRO A 518 -32.26 47.27 -97.56
CA PRO A 518 -32.75 47.66 -98.89
C PRO A 518 -31.69 48.31 -99.79
N GLU A 519 -30.59 48.85 -99.26
CA GLU A 519 -29.62 49.63 -100.04
C GLU A 519 -28.53 48.79 -100.74
N ARG A 520 -28.42 47.48 -100.43
CA ARG A 520 -27.40 46.61 -101.06
C ARG A 520 -27.83 45.93 -102.36
N TYR A 521 -29.09 46.11 -102.79
CA TYR A 521 -29.58 45.53 -104.05
C TYR A 521 -29.35 46.42 -105.29
N THR A 522 -28.94 47.68 -105.13
CA THR A 522 -28.75 48.61 -106.27
C THR A 522 -27.29 48.80 -106.69
N ALA A 523 -26.32 48.25 -105.94
CA ALA A 523 -24.88 48.36 -106.26
C ALA A 523 -24.25 47.04 -106.78
N LYS A 524 -25.07 46.02 -107.07
CA LYS A 524 -24.61 44.70 -107.56
C LYS A 524 -24.83 44.48 -109.06
N SER A 525 -25.59 45.35 -109.76
CA SER A 525 -25.93 45.17 -111.19
C SER A 525 -24.95 45.79 -112.19
N THR A 526 -23.89 46.48 -111.74
CA THR A 526 -22.89 47.12 -112.62
C THR A 526 -21.50 46.46 -112.61
N LEU A 527 -21.26 45.43 -111.80
CA LEU A 527 -20.00 44.67 -111.82
C LEU A 527 -20.08 43.37 -112.65
N ASP A 528 -21.29 42.85 -112.88
CA ASP A 528 -21.53 41.55 -113.53
C ASP A 528 -21.49 41.61 -115.08
N LYS A 529 -21.14 42.78 -115.65
CA LYS A 529 -21.01 42.98 -117.11
C LYS A 529 -19.57 43.11 -117.63
N VAL A 530 -18.55 42.93 -116.78
CA VAL A 530 -17.13 43.01 -117.19
C VAL A 530 -16.36 41.70 -117.01
N SER A 531 -16.95 40.68 -116.36
CA SER A 531 -16.31 39.36 -116.17
C SER A 531 -16.40 38.45 -117.42
N GLY A 532 -17.39 38.66 -118.29
CA GLY A 532 -17.67 37.78 -119.44
C GLY A 532 -16.74 37.90 -120.65
N GLN A 533 -15.75 38.79 -120.63
CA GLN A 533 -14.89 39.07 -121.79
C GLN A 533 -13.41 38.65 -121.61
N GLN A 534 -13.04 38.11 -120.44
CA GLN A 534 -11.67 37.66 -120.17
C GLN A 534 -11.51 36.13 -120.15
N GLU A 535 -12.62 35.37 -120.08
CA GLU A 535 -12.60 33.90 -120.05
C GLU A 535 -12.58 33.25 -121.45
N VAL A 536 -12.91 34.00 -122.51
CA VAL A 536 -12.91 33.49 -123.90
C VAL A 536 -11.52 33.53 -124.54
N CYS A 537 -10.60 34.37 -124.05
CA CYS A 537 -9.22 34.45 -124.56
C CYS A 537 -8.28 33.39 -123.97
N PHE A 538 -8.53 32.91 -122.74
CA PHE A 538 -7.66 31.90 -122.11
C PHE A 538 -7.93 30.47 -122.60
N ILE A 539 -9.16 30.16 -123.00
CA ILE A 539 -9.55 28.81 -123.46
C ILE A 539 -9.08 28.53 -124.90
N THR A 540 -8.80 29.57 -125.70
CA THR A 540 -8.30 29.43 -127.08
C THR A 540 -6.77 29.26 -127.15
N LEU A 541 -6.02 29.84 -126.20
CA LEU A 541 -4.56 29.71 -126.09
C LEU A 541 -4.10 28.38 -125.46
N LEU A 542 -4.89 27.80 -124.54
CA LEU A 542 -4.61 26.49 -123.93
C LEU A 542 -4.91 25.31 -124.86
N ARG A 543 -5.66 25.51 -125.95
CA ARG A 543 -5.98 24.46 -126.93
C ARG A 543 -4.95 24.35 -128.07
N PHE A 544 -4.08 25.36 -128.26
CA PHE A 544 -3.02 25.35 -129.30
C PHE A 544 -1.70 24.71 -128.85
N PHE A 545 -1.49 24.52 -127.54
CA PHE A 545 -0.24 23.97 -126.98
C PHE A 545 -0.29 22.49 -126.57
N LYS A 546 -1.38 21.75 -126.88
CA LYS A 546 -1.58 20.40 -126.33
C LYS A 546 -1.82 19.24 -127.30
N SER A 547 -1.71 19.39 -128.63
CA SER A 547 -1.42 18.23 -129.51
C SER A 547 -1.14 18.66 -130.96
N LYS A 548 -0.14 18.21 -131.74
CA LYS A 548 0.94 17.20 -131.63
C LYS A 548 0.73 15.91 -130.84
#